data_AF-A0AAJ0HYE9-F1
#
_entry.id   AF-A0AAJ0HYE9-F1
#
_cell.length_a   1.000
_cell.length_b   1.000
_cell.length_c   1.000
_cell.angle_alpha   90.00
_cell.angle_beta   90.00
_cell.angle_gamma   90.00
#
_symmetry.space_group_name_H-M   'P 1'
#
loop_
_entity.id
_entity.type
_entity.pdbx_description
1 polymer ?
#
loop_
_entity_poly.entity_id
_entity_poly.type
_entity_poly.pdbx_seq_one_letter_code
_entity_poly.pdbx_strand_id
1 'polypeptide(L)' 'IDGRSSTRKSHFIRLLSYKLIEIASIYNLLTPIIRTTPTSVVANNINSYTIYSLV' A
#
# COMPACT_ATOMS: atom_id res chain seq x y z
N ILE A 1 -1.05 -10.71 -4.16
CA ILE A 1 -2.42 -11.19 -4.46
C ILE A 1 -2.61 -11.04 -5.95
N ASP A 2 -2.46 -12.15 -6.66
CA ASP A 2 -2.82 -12.16 -8.08
C ASP A 2 -4.34 -12.24 -8.24
N GLY A 3 -4.85 -11.73 -9.34
CA GLY A 3 -6.26 -11.83 -9.67
C GLY A 3 -6.63 -10.99 -10.88
N ARG A 4 -7.78 -11.31 -11.49
CA ARG A 4 -8.28 -10.63 -12.70
C ARG A 4 -8.46 -9.13 -12.50
N SER A 5 -8.52 -8.37 -13.59
CA SER A 5 -8.81 -6.92 -13.52
C SER A 5 -10.15 -6.66 -12.80
N SER A 6 -10.30 -5.44 -12.26
CA SER A 6 -11.54 -5.00 -11.58
C SER A 6 -11.96 -5.75 -10.30
N THR A 7 -11.13 -6.64 -9.75
CA THR A 7 -11.42 -7.35 -8.49
C THR A 7 -11.18 -6.52 -7.21
N ARG A 8 -11.16 -5.17 -7.32
CA ARG A 8 -10.96 -4.23 -6.20
C ARG A 8 -9.68 -4.47 -5.36
N LYS A 9 -8.65 -5.09 -5.94
CA LYS A 9 -7.36 -5.36 -5.26
C LYS A 9 -6.72 -4.10 -4.69
N SER A 10 -6.75 -2.99 -5.43
CA SER A 10 -6.23 -1.70 -4.97
C SER A 10 -6.90 -1.23 -3.67
N HIS A 11 -8.23 -1.37 -3.59
CA HIS A 11 -9.00 -1.07 -2.39
C HIS A 11 -8.62 -2.01 -1.23
N PHE A 12 -8.51 -3.31 -1.50
CA PHE A 12 -8.08 -4.30 -0.50
C PHE A 12 -6.69 -3.97 0.06
N ILE A 13 -5.71 -3.68 -0.80
CA ILE A 13 -4.36 -3.30 -0.38
C ILE A 13 -4.38 -2.01 0.46
N ARG A 14 -5.21 -1.03 0.07
CA ARG A 14 -5.37 0.20 0.85
C ARG A 14 -5.87 -0.09 2.27
N LEU A 15 -6.92 -0.89 2.41
CA LEU A 15 -7.49 -1.28 3.70
C LEU A 15 -6.51 -2.12 4.54
N LEU A 16 -5.83 -3.07 3.92
CA LEU A 16 -4.84 -3.92 4.59
C LEU A 16 -3.71 -3.07 5.17
N SER A 17 -3.18 -2.11 4.41
CA SER A 17 -2.12 -1.22 4.91
C SER A 17 -2.60 -0.37 6.08
N TYR A 18 -3.82 0.14 6.06
CA TYR A 18 -4.36 0.87 7.21
C TYR A 18 -4.40 0.01 8.48
N LYS A 19 -4.88 -1.24 8.38
CA LYS A 19 -4.88 -2.17 9.51
C LYS A 19 -3.49 -2.49 10.02
N LEU A 20 -2.53 -2.68 9.11
CA LEU A 20 -1.16 -2.99 9.52
C LEU A 20 -0.49 -1.77 10.19
N ILE A 21 -0.77 -0.54 9.73
CA ILE A 21 -0.29 0.70 10.37
C ILE A 21 -0.88 0.82 11.78
N GLU A 22 -2.17 0.53 11.94
CA GLU A 22 -2.85 0.51 13.24
C GLU A 22 -2.21 -0.50 14.19
N ILE A 23 -1.97 -1.73 13.72
CA ILE A 23 -1.27 -2.77 14.49
C ILE A 23 0.15 -2.30 14.86
N ALA A 24 0.91 -1.77 13.90
CA ALA A 24 2.26 -1.26 14.16
C ALA A 24 2.26 -0.16 15.22
N SER A 25 1.26 0.73 15.20
CA SER A 25 1.07 1.77 16.21
C SER A 25 0.76 1.21 17.59
N ILE A 26 -0.07 0.15 17.69
CA ILE A 26 -0.43 -0.49 18.97
C ILE A 26 0.80 -1.12 19.63
N TYR A 27 1.65 -1.78 18.84
CA TYR A 27 2.84 -2.48 19.34
C TYR A 27 4.12 -1.63 19.30
N ASN A 28 4.00 -0.34 19.00
CA ASN A 28 5.12 0.61 18.86
C ASN A 28 6.24 0.09 17.94
N LEU A 29 5.86 -0.54 16.83
CA LEU A 29 6.80 -1.03 15.83
C LEU A 29 7.30 0.14 14.99
N LEU A 30 8.62 0.34 14.97
CA LEU A 30 9.26 1.43 14.23
C LEU A 30 9.34 1.17 12.71
N THR A 31 8.91 0.01 12.24
CA THR A 31 9.03 -0.36 10.82
C THR A 31 7.93 0.31 10.00
N PRO A 32 8.26 1.24 9.08
CA PRO A 32 7.26 1.90 8.25
C PRO A 32 6.68 0.93 7.23
N ILE A 33 5.37 0.99 7.03
CA ILE A 33 4.68 0.21 6.00
C ILE A 33 4.66 0.99 4.70
N ILE A 34 5.57 0.64 3.80
CA ILE A 34 5.74 1.32 2.52
C ILE A 34 4.91 0.59 1.46
N ARG A 35 4.05 1.34 0.76
CA ARG A 35 3.34 0.87 -0.44
C ARG A 35 4.02 1.45 -1.68
N THR A 36 4.26 0.59 -2.67
CA THR A 36 4.93 1.00 -3.91
C THR A 36 4.23 0.45 -5.13
N THR A 37 4.18 1.23 -6.20
CA THR A 37 3.67 0.78 -7.50
C THR A 37 4.61 1.16 -8.63
N PRO A 38 4.60 0.44 -9.77
CA PRO A 38 5.46 0.79 -10.90
C PRO A 38 5.08 2.11 -11.57
N THR A 39 3.79 2.47 -11.57
CA THR A 39 3.27 3.65 -12.26
C THR A 39 2.66 4.65 -11.28
N SER A 40 2.80 5.94 -11.60
CA SER A 40 2.30 7.06 -10.79
C SER A 40 0.78 7.12 -10.71
N VAL A 41 0.08 6.74 -11.80
CA VAL A 41 -1.39 6.71 -11.83
C VAL A 41 -1.94 5.76 -10.77
N VAL A 42 -1.35 4.57 -10.66
CA VAL A 42 -1.75 3.60 -9.64
C VAL A 42 -1.32 4.06 -8.25
N ALA A 43 -0.13 4.67 -8.13
CA ALA A 43 0.38 5.20 -6.88
C ALA A 43 -0.60 6.22 -6.26
N ASN A 44 -1.05 7.18 -7.06
CA ASN A 44 -2.02 8.18 -6.65
C ASN A 44 -3.36 7.55 -6.22
N ASN A 45 -3.84 6.54 -6.97
CA ASN A 45 -5.11 5.88 -6.67
C ASN A 45 -5.14 5.16 -5.31
N ILE A 46 -3.99 4.66 -4.83
CA ILE A 46 -3.88 3.96 -3.54
C ILE A 46 -3.15 4.76 -2.46
N ASN A 47 -2.89 6.05 -2.71
CA ASN A 47 -2.09 6.92 -1.84
C ASN A 47 -0.75 6.28 -1.46
N SER A 48 0.06 5.97 -2.46
CA SER A 48 1.36 5.33 -2.32
C SER A 48 2.43 6.00 -3.16
N TYR A 49 3.66 5.46 -3.12
CA TYR A 49 4.79 5.97 -3.90
C TYR A 49 5.03 5.13 -5.14
N THR A 50 5.77 5.68 -6.12
CA THR A 50 6.34 4.85 -7.16
C THR A 50 7.59 4.14 -6.65
N ILE A 51 7.90 2.95 -7.18
CA ILE A 51 9.15 2.23 -6.82
C ILE A 51 10.37 3.13 -7.07
N TYR A 52 10.35 3.92 -8.14
CA TYR A 52 11.43 4.84 -8.52
C TYR A 52 11.57 6.06 -7.61
N SER A 53 10.56 6.38 -6.78
CA SER A 53 10.63 7.47 -5.80
C SER A 53 11.29 7.06 -4.48
N LEU A 54 11.54 5.76 -4.30
CA LEU A 54 12.18 5.19 -3.10
C LEU A 54 13.66 4.87 -3.31
N VAL A 55 14.14 5.05 -4.54
CA VAL A 55 15.55 4.98 -4.95
C VAL A 55 16.11 6.39 -4.91
#